data_AF-A0A2S6IEP9-F1
#
_entry.id   AF-A0A2S6IEP9-F1
#
_cell.length_a   1.000
_cell.length_b   1.000
_cell.length_c   1.000
_cell.angle_alpha   90.00
_cell.angle_beta   90.00
_cell.angle_gamma   90.00
#
_symmetry.space_group_name_H-M   'P 1'
#
loop_
_entity.id
_entity.type
_entity.pdbx_description
1 polymer ?
#
loop_
_entity_poly.entity_id
_entity_poly.type
_entity_poly.pdbx_seq_one_letter_code
_entity_poly.pdbx_strand_id
1 'polypeptide(L)'
;MVTVEELESTITLPAAVARYEVLRARDSLVEGADPLGERDGTPEPLDREEALELLALGEVIARKAGCGRQLAVRTARTTGATWAQIGQALGISRQSAWELHMRWIDQQVHQDAQHDYADLDAAGQALARALAGDPDDAQD
;
A
#
# COMPACT_ATOMS: atom_id res chain seq x y z
N MET A 1 -9.74 14.74 15.36
CA MET A 1 -8.50 14.84 14.58
C MET A 1 -8.29 13.48 13.96
N VAL A 2 -8.43 13.38 12.64
CA VAL A 2 -8.31 12.10 11.93
C VAL A 2 -6.85 11.65 11.94
N THR A 3 -6.57 10.49 12.53
CA THR A 3 -5.23 9.88 12.54
C THR A 3 -5.16 8.69 11.58
N VAL A 4 -3.93 8.31 11.21
CA VAL A 4 -3.68 7.16 10.32
C VAL A 4 -4.17 5.87 11.00
N GLU A 5 -3.89 5.71 12.29
CA GLU A 5 -4.22 4.52 13.07
C GLU A 5 -5.73 4.32 13.25
N GLU A 6 -6.49 5.40 13.47
CA GLU A 6 -7.95 5.35 13.56
C GLU A 6 -8.60 5.01 12.22
N LEU A 7 -8.12 5.61 11.13
CA LEU A 7 -8.61 5.28 9.79
C LEU A 7 -8.26 3.83 9.44
N GLU A 8 -7.02 3.41 9.66
CA GLU A 8 -6.55 2.07 9.31
C GLU A 8 -7.37 0.95 9.98
N SER A 9 -7.83 1.15 11.22
CA SER A 9 -8.66 0.18 11.94
C SER A 9 -10.14 0.20 11.52
N THR A 10 -10.65 1.32 11.01
CA THR A 10 -12.10 1.53 10.79
C THR A 10 -12.53 1.44 9.33
N ILE A 11 -11.62 1.72 8.38
CA ILE A 11 -11.95 1.84 6.95
C ILE A 11 -11.34 0.72 6.10
N THR A 12 -12.10 0.25 5.11
CA THR A 12 -11.60 -0.69 4.11
C THR A 12 -10.79 0.04 3.04
N LEU A 13 -9.89 -0.67 2.33
CA LEU A 13 -9.09 -0.07 1.26
C LEU A 13 -9.95 0.59 0.16
N PRO A 14 -11.03 -0.03 -0.38
CA PRO A 14 -11.88 0.62 -1.37
C PRO A 14 -12.53 1.91 -0.86
N ALA A 15 -12.97 1.93 0.39
CA ALA A 15 -13.56 3.12 1.00
C ALA A 15 -12.51 4.24 1.20
N ALA A 16 -11.28 3.88 1.60
CA ALA A 16 -10.18 4.83 1.70
C ALA A 16 -9.85 5.49 0.34
N VAL A 17 -9.74 4.68 -0.72
CA VAL A 17 -9.48 5.15 -2.09
C VAL A 17 -10.61 6.07 -2.56
N ALA A 18 -11.87 5.68 -2.37
CA ALA A 18 -13.01 6.51 -2.77
C ALA A 18 -13.00 7.90 -2.10
N ARG A 19 -12.72 7.97 -0.79
CA ARG A 19 -12.63 9.24 -0.07
C ARG A 19 -11.42 10.06 -0.50
N TYR A 20 -10.27 9.41 -0.70
CA TYR A 20 -9.06 10.07 -1.20
C TYR A 20 -9.28 10.71 -2.56
N GLU A 21 -9.90 10.01 -3.51
CA GLU A 21 -10.19 10.53 -4.85
C GLU A 21 -11.10 11.77 -4.82
N VAL A 22 -12.11 11.78 -3.94
CA VAL A 22 -13.00 12.95 -3.76
C VAL A 22 -12.21 14.17 -3.28
N LEU A 23 -11.39 14.02 -2.24
CA LEU A 23 -10.58 15.12 -1.69
C LEU A 23 -9.51 15.56 -2.68
N ARG A 24 -8.85 14.62 -3.35
CA ARG A 24 -7.81 14.90 -4.35
C ARG A 24 -8.37 15.65 -5.56
N ALA A 25 -9.56 15.28 -6.03
CA ALA A 25 -10.22 15.98 -7.12
C ALA A 25 -10.56 17.44 -6.76
N ARG A 26 -11.08 17.68 -5.54
CA ARG A 26 -11.35 19.05 -5.06
C ARG A 26 -10.07 19.89 -4.98
N ASP A 27 -9.01 19.34 -4.40
CA ASP A 27 -7.70 19.99 -4.26
C ASP A 27 -7.12 20.42 -5.63
N SER A 28 -7.14 19.52 -6.61
CA SER A 28 -6.63 19.79 -7.96
C SER A 28 -7.46 20.83 -8.74
N LEU A 29 -8.76 20.92 -8.49
CA LEU A 29 -9.61 21.92 -9.16
C LEU A 29 -9.41 23.34 -8.61
N VAL A 30 -8.91 23.47 -7.36
CA VAL A 30 -8.52 24.77 -6.79
C VAL A 30 -7.17 25.23 -7.33
N GLU A 31 -6.18 24.33 -7.48
CA GLU A 31 -4.88 24.67 -8.08
C GLU A 31 -4.99 25.16 -9.53
N GLY A 32 -6.01 24.70 -10.27
CA GLY A 32 -6.27 25.12 -11.66
C GLY A 32 -7.19 26.35 -11.80
N ALA A 33 -7.68 26.92 -10.70
CA ALA A 33 -8.56 28.09 -10.74
C ALA A 33 -7.76 29.39 -10.96
N ASP A 34 -8.25 30.26 -11.84
CA ASP A 34 -7.65 31.56 -12.14
C ASP A 34 -7.59 32.43 -10.86
N PRO A 35 -6.40 32.90 -10.41
CA PRO A 35 -6.27 33.73 -9.22
C PRO A 35 -6.96 35.10 -9.33
N LEU A 36 -7.42 35.50 -10.52
CA LEU A 36 -8.19 36.73 -10.77
C LEU A 36 -9.69 36.45 -11.02
N GLY A 37 -10.13 35.19 -10.97
CA GLY A 37 -11.42 34.76 -11.51
C GLY A 37 -12.57 34.77 -10.50
N GLU A 38 -13.31 35.87 -10.46
CA GLU A 38 -14.70 35.96 -10.00
C GLU A 38 -15.59 35.00 -10.84
N ARG A 39 -15.60 33.71 -10.50
CA ARG A 39 -16.55 32.74 -11.08
C ARG A 39 -17.36 32.11 -9.97
N ASP A 40 -18.66 32.35 -10.00
CA ASP A 40 -19.65 31.57 -9.28
C ASP A 40 -19.49 30.08 -9.70
N GLY A 41 -19.10 29.22 -8.76
CA GLY A 41 -18.80 27.80 -9.01
C GLY A 41 -17.33 27.38 -8.95
N THR A 42 -16.41 28.20 -8.41
CA THR A 42 -15.08 27.68 -8.02
C THR A 42 -15.26 26.64 -6.89
N PRO A 43 -14.64 25.45 -7.01
CA PRO A 43 -14.72 24.46 -5.96
C PRO A 43 -14.11 25.00 -4.67
N GLU A 44 -14.80 24.79 -3.55
CA GLU A 44 -14.34 25.25 -2.26
C GLU A 44 -13.02 24.55 -1.89
N PRO A 45 -11.97 25.32 -1.52
CA PRO A 45 -10.70 24.76 -1.09
C PRO A 45 -10.90 23.81 0.09
N LEU A 46 -9.98 22.84 0.22
CA LEU A 46 -9.98 21.96 1.38
C LEU A 46 -9.79 22.78 2.66
N ASP A 47 -10.58 22.49 3.68
CA ASP A 47 -10.30 23.00 5.01
C ASP A 47 -9.09 22.28 5.64
N ARG A 48 -8.67 22.74 6.83
CA ARG A 48 -7.52 22.17 7.53
C ARG A 48 -7.71 20.69 7.87
N GLU A 49 -8.92 20.29 8.24
CA GLU A 49 -9.21 18.91 8.61
C GLU A 49 -9.23 18.01 7.38
N GLU A 50 -9.82 18.47 6.28
CA GLU A 50 -9.84 17.75 5.00
C GLU A 50 -8.43 17.58 4.41
N ALA A 51 -7.55 18.58 4.53
CA ALA A 51 -6.17 18.48 4.08
C ALA A 51 -5.36 17.45 4.90
N LEU A 52 -5.59 17.40 6.22
CA LEU A 52 -4.97 16.39 7.08
C LEU A 52 -5.56 15.00 6.83
N GLU A 53 -6.87 14.90 6.59
CA GLU A 53 -7.54 13.67 6.21
C GLU A 53 -6.98 13.12 4.89
N LEU A 54 -6.76 13.97 3.88
CA LEU A 54 -6.16 13.59 2.59
C LEU A 54 -4.77 12.94 2.78
N LEU A 55 -3.91 13.53 3.63
CA LEU A 55 -2.61 12.96 3.96
C LEU A 55 -2.74 11.62 4.68
N ALA A 56 -3.64 11.53 5.66
CA ALA A 56 -3.84 10.30 6.43
C ALA A 56 -4.39 9.17 5.55
N LEU A 57 -5.31 9.46 4.63
CA LEU A 57 -5.84 8.50 3.67
C LEU A 57 -4.77 7.99 2.71
N GLY A 58 -3.90 8.86 2.21
CA GLY A 58 -2.78 8.47 1.36
C GLY A 58 -1.85 7.45 2.04
N GLU A 59 -1.52 7.68 3.30
CA GLU A 59 -0.74 6.74 4.12
C GLU A 59 -1.48 5.41 4.35
N VAL A 60 -2.76 5.44 4.71
CA VAL A 60 -3.58 4.23 4.90
C VAL A 60 -3.66 3.40 3.62
N ILE A 61 -3.84 4.05 2.46
CA ILE A 61 -3.86 3.38 1.16
C ILE A 61 -2.50 2.73 0.89
N ALA A 62 -1.40 3.44 1.12
CA ALA A 62 -0.05 2.91 0.92
C ALA A 62 0.22 1.68 1.81
N ARG A 63 -0.16 1.72 3.09
CA ARG A 63 -0.04 0.60 4.03
C ARG A 63 -0.87 -0.61 3.60
N LYS A 64 -2.17 -0.41 3.37
CA LYS A 64 -3.10 -1.51 2.99
C LYS A 64 -2.77 -2.10 1.62
N ALA A 65 -2.37 -1.27 0.64
CA ALA A 65 -1.89 -1.74 -0.66
C ALA A 65 -0.55 -2.47 -0.55
N GLY A 66 0.32 -2.05 0.38
CA GLY A 66 1.54 -2.75 0.76
C GLY A 66 1.27 -4.17 1.24
N CYS A 67 0.31 -4.36 2.16
CA CYS A 67 -0.12 -5.69 2.60
C CYS A 67 -0.68 -6.55 1.45
N GLY A 68 -1.54 -5.96 0.60
CA GLY A 68 -2.09 -6.65 -0.58
C GLY A 68 -1.02 -7.07 -1.60
N ARG A 69 0.05 -6.27 -1.77
CA ARG A 69 1.18 -6.60 -2.65
C ARG A 69 1.88 -7.89 -2.23
N GLN A 70 1.98 -8.17 -0.93
CA GLN A 70 2.71 -9.33 -0.42
C GLN A 70 1.91 -10.62 -0.57
N LEU A 71 0.58 -10.56 -0.40
CA LEU A 71 -0.32 -11.66 -0.78
C LEU A 71 -0.27 -11.93 -2.30
N ALA A 72 -0.19 -10.88 -3.10
CA ALA A 72 -0.04 -10.99 -4.55
C ALA A 72 1.32 -11.59 -4.96
N VAL A 73 2.43 -11.19 -4.31
CA VAL A 73 3.77 -11.79 -4.53
C VAL A 73 3.77 -13.27 -4.14
N ARG A 74 3.18 -13.62 -2.98
CA ARG A 74 3.04 -15.03 -2.56
C ARG A 74 2.22 -15.81 -3.59
N THR A 75 1.10 -15.27 -4.05
CA THR A 75 0.26 -15.90 -5.07
C THR A 75 1.05 -16.10 -6.36
N ALA A 76 1.75 -15.06 -6.84
CA ALA A 76 2.59 -15.13 -8.04
C ALA A 76 3.66 -16.22 -7.92
N ARG A 77 4.35 -16.30 -6.77
CA ARG A 77 5.32 -17.37 -6.48
C ARG A 77 4.67 -18.76 -6.48
N THR A 78 3.51 -18.92 -5.85
CA THR A 78 2.78 -20.21 -5.85
C THR A 78 2.29 -20.63 -7.24
N THR A 79 2.05 -19.67 -8.14
CA THR A 79 1.71 -19.93 -9.54
C THR A 79 2.93 -20.10 -10.45
N GLY A 80 4.15 -20.09 -9.90
CA GLY A 80 5.39 -20.31 -10.63
C GLY A 80 6.05 -19.07 -11.23
N ALA A 81 5.58 -17.86 -10.91
CA ALA A 81 6.22 -16.64 -11.42
C ALA A 81 7.63 -16.47 -10.86
N THR A 82 8.59 -16.11 -11.71
CA THR A 82 9.97 -15.85 -11.29
C THR A 82 10.12 -14.46 -10.68
N TRP A 83 11.18 -14.22 -9.90
CA TRP A 83 11.49 -12.89 -9.36
C TRP A 83 11.74 -11.84 -10.45
N ALA A 84 12.20 -12.25 -11.63
CA ALA A 84 12.35 -11.36 -12.77
C ALA A 84 10.98 -10.89 -13.29
N GLN A 85 10.01 -11.80 -13.44
CA GLN A 85 8.64 -11.46 -13.85
C GLN A 85 7.95 -10.57 -12.81
N ILE A 86 8.12 -10.87 -11.52
CA ILE A 86 7.59 -10.07 -10.42
C ILE A 86 8.23 -8.67 -10.41
N GLY A 87 9.55 -8.58 -10.55
CA GLY A 87 10.27 -7.30 -10.64
C GLY A 87 9.77 -6.46 -11.82
N GLN A 88 9.60 -7.08 -13.00
CA GLN A 88 9.06 -6.43 -14.18
C GLN A 88 7.63 -5.88 -13.94
N ALA A 89 6.74 -6.68 -13.35
CA ALA A 89 5.38 -6.25 -13.03
C ALA A 89 5.33 -5.09 -12.01
N LEU A 90 6.32 -5.02 -11.12
CA LEU A 90 6.46 -3.96 -10.12
C LEU A 90 7.30 -2.76 -10.61
N GLY A 91 7.88 -2.83 -11.81
CA GLY A 91 8.77 -1.78 -12.33
C GLY A 91 10.11 -1.64 -11.60
N ILE A 92 10.60 -2.71 -10.97
CA ILE A 92 11.85 -2.73 -10.19
C ILE A 92 12.75 -3.90 -10.62
N SER A 93 14.01 -3.89 -10.15
CA SER A 93 14.92 -5.00 -10.43
C SER A 93 14.45 -6.29 -9.76
N ARG A 94 14.84 -7.45 -10.33
CA ARG A 94 14.66 -8.79 -9.74
C ARG A 94 15.15 -8.82 -8.28
N GLN A 95 16.34 -8.30 -8.05
CA GLN A 95 16.97 -8.26 -6.72
C GLN A 95 16.15 -7.40 -5.75
N SER A 96 15.72 -6.23 -6.18
CA SER A 96 14.89 -5.34 -5.37
C SER A 96 13.54 -5.96 -5.01
N ALA A 97 12.94 -6.73 -5.92
CA ALA A 97 11.69 -7.43 -5.66
C ALA A 97 11.85 -8.49 -4.56
N TRP A 98 12.93 -9.28 -4.63
CA TRP A 98 13.25 -10.28 -3.60
C TRP A 98 13.56 -9.62 -2.25
N GLU A 99 14.42 -8.59 -2.21
CA GLU A 99 14.79 -7.89 -0.98
C GLU A 99 13.59 -7.21 -0.30
N LEU A 100 12.67 -6.61 -1.07
CA LEU A 100 11.44 -6.03 -0.54
C LEU A 100 10.52 -7.10 0.06
N HIS A 101 10.43 -8.28 -0.56
CA HIS A 101 9.65 -9.38 -0.01
C HIS A 101 10.27 -9.95 1.26
N MET A 102 11.59 -10.15 1.29
CA MET A 102 12.31 -10.65 2.46
C MET A 102 12.22 -9.70 3.65
N ARG A 103 12.41 -8.39 3.43
CA ARG A 103 12.24 -7.38 4.50
C ARG A 103 10.83 -7.38 5.07
N TRP A 104 9.81 -7.63 4.23
CA TRP A 104 8.44 -7.75 4.71
C TRP A 104 8.22 -9.00 5.57
N ILE A 105 8.74 -10.17 5.16
CA ILE A 105 8.67 -11.40 5.97
C ILE A 105 9.29 -11.15 7.36
N ASP A 106 10.43 -10.44 7.41
CA ASP A 106 11.10 -10.12 8.67
C ASP A 106 10.33 -9.08 9.51
N GLN A 107 9.62 -8.14 8.88
CA GLN A 107 8.81 -7.14 9.58
C GLN A 107 7.51 -7.70 10.17
N GLN A 108 6.89 -8.70 9.53
CA GLN A 108 5.71 -9.40 10.08
C GLN A 108 6.01 -10.04 11.45
N VAL A 109 7.21 -10.62 11.61
CA VAL A 109 7.66 -11.21 12.89
C VAL A 109 7.60 -10.22 14.05
N HIS A 110 7.76 -8.93 13.78
CA HIS A 110 7.69 -7.88 14.79
C HIS A 110 6.27 -7.37 15.05
N GLN A 111 5.36 -7.46 14.07
CA GLN A 111 3.98 -7.00 14.19
C GLN A 111 3.05 -8.05 14.84
N ASP A 112 3.29 -9.34 14.60
CA ASP A 112 2.55 -10.46 15.24
C ASP A 112 2.79 -10.50 16.76
N ALA A 113 3.94 -10.00 17.22
CA ALA A 113 4.23 -9.84 18.64
C ALA A 113 3.40 -8.73 19.32
N GLN A 114 2.75 -7.86 18.54
CA GLN A 114 2.02 -6.67 19.03
C GLN A 114 0.50 -6.75 18.82
N HIS A 115 0.01 -7.57 17.88
CA HIS A 115 -1.41 -7.72 17.59
C HIS A 115 -1.84 -9.19 17.79
N ASP A 116 -2.60 -9.46 18.86
CA ASP A 116 -3.11 -10.78 19.27
C ASP A 116 -4.25 -11.31 18.35
N TYR A 117 -4.17 -11.04 17.04
CA TYR A 117 -5.08 -11.56 16.03
C TYR A 117 -4.28 -12.13 14.87
N ALA A 118 -4.14 -13.45 14.91
CA ALA A 118 -3.48 -14.35 13.98
C ALA A 118 -3.23 -13.84 12.55
N ASP A 119 -1.95 -13.74 12.17
CA ASP A 119 -1.51 -14.10 10.83
C ASP A 119 -0.05 -14.59 10.84
N LEU A 120 0.23 -15.72 10.19
CA LEU A 120 1.53 -16.43 10.06
C LEU A 120 2.34 -16.69 11.34
N ASP A 121 2.04 -17.80 12.01
CA ASP A 121 2.94 -18.40 13.00
C ASP A 121 4.35 -18.72 12.42
N ALA A 122 5.29 -19.14 13.29
CA ALA A 122 6.65 -19.48 12.87
C ALA A 122 6.72 -20.52 11.72
N ALA A 123 5.70 -21.39 11.58
CA ALA A 123 5.61 -22.35 10.48
C ALA A 123 5.16 -21.70 9.17
N GLY A 124 4.22 -20.75 9.23
CA GLY A 124 3.85 -19.89 8.11
C GLY A 124 5.04 -19.12 7.52
N GLN A 125 5.93 -18.63 8.38
CA GLN A 125 7.15 -17.92 7.97
C GLN A 125 8.15 -18.82 7.24
N ALA A 126 8.37 -20.05 7.74
CA ALA A 126 9.24 -21.01 7.09
C ALA A 126 8.73 -21.38 5.68
N LEU A 127 7.42 -21.53 5.52
CA LEU A 127 6.79 -21.74 4.21
C LEU A 127 6.94 -20.52 3.29
N ALA A 128 6.80 -19.30 3.82
CA ALA A 128 7.01 -18.08 3.03
C ALA A 128 8.47 -17.97 2.53
N ARG A 129 9.46 -18.27 3.38
CA ARG A 129 10.88 -18.30 2.98
C ARG A 129 11.18 -19.40 1.96
N ALA A 130 10.61 -20.59 2.14
CA ALA A 130 10.76 -21.69 1.19
C ALA A 130 10.13 -21.35 -0.18
N LEU A 131 8.97 -20.68 -0.21
CA LEU A 131 8.34 -20.18 -1.43
C LEU A 131 9.13 -19.03 -2.08
N ALA A 132 9.79 -18.20 -1.27
CA ALA A 132 10.63 -17.12 -1.77
C ALA A 132 11.82 -17.68 -2.56
N GLY A 133 12.51 -18.71 -2.05
CA GLY A 133 13.65 -19.32 -2.73
C GLY A 133 14.84 -18.37 -2.92
N ASP A 134 15.82 -18.77 -3.72
CA ASP A 134 17.00 -17.96 -4.04
C ASP A 134 16.67 -16.95 -5.16
N PRO A 135 17.15 -15.69 -5.10
CA PRO A 135 16.99 -14.74 -6.20
C PRO A 135 17.57 -15.23 -7.54
N ASP A 136 18.53 -16.16 -7.52
CA ASP A 136 19.19 -16.80 -8.66
C ASP A 136 18.60 -18.15 -9.07
N ASP A 137 17.50 -18.60 -8.45
CA ASP A 137 16.69 -19.74 -8.92
C ASP A 137 15.93 -19.38 -10.22
N ALA A 138 16.69 -19.09 -11.28
CA ALA A 138 16.22 -19.06 -12.66
C ALA A 138 16.31 -20.50 -13.19
N GLN A 139 15.20 -21.22 -13.20
CA GLN A 139 15.04 -22.36 -14.09
C GLN A 139 14.28 -21.89 -15.33
N ASP A 140 15.03 -21.85 -16.44
CA ASP A 140 14.66 -21.75 -17.88
C ASP A 140 13.34 -21.07 -18.28
#